data_AF-A0A7W1FWY9-F1
#
_entry.id   AF-A0A7W1FWY9-F1
#
_cell.length_a   1.000
_cell.length_b   1.000
_cell.length_c   1.000
_cell.angle_alpha   90.00
_cell.angle_beta   90.00
_cell.angle_gamma   90.00
#
_symmetry.space_group_name_H-M   'P 1'
#
loop_
_entity.id
_entity.type
_entity.pdbx_description
1 polymer ?
#
loop_
_entity_poly.entity_id
_entity_poly.type
_entity_poly.pdbx_seq_one_letter_code
_entity_poly.pdbx_strand_id
1 'polypeptide(L)'
;MEDNKDKMTIMESLIERIEDYSKTSYELFKLKAVDKISSVLSATISNLCSVVFLFIFVIIVHIALAIWLGELMGKTYYGFFVVAAFDIIIWVVLSFVMNNWLKKRISNSIISQMLNG
;
A
#
# COMPACT_ATOMS: atom_id res chain seq x y z
N MET A 1 -51.76 21.05 22.16
CA MET A 1 -51.13 21.32 20.85
C MET A 1 -49.84 22.16 20.98
N GLU A 2 -49.54 22.73 22.16
CA GLU A 2 -48.32 23.53 22.41
C GLU A 2 -47.01 22.71 22.53
N ASP A 3 -47.04 21.53 23.14
CA ASP A 3 -45.85 20.67 23.41
C ASP A 3 -45.05 20.24 22.16
N ASN A 4 -45.68 20.20 20.99
CA ASN A 4 -45.02 19.78 19.74
C ASN A 4 -44.18 20.93 19.12
N LYS A 5 -44.56 22.18 19.37
CA LYS A 5 -43.91 23.34 18.75
C LYS A 5 -42.55 23.61 19.39
N ASP A 6 -42.46 23.49 20.72
CA ASP A 6 -41.20 23.65 21.46
C ASP A 6 -40.16 22.58 21.11
N LYS A 7 -40.61 21.33 20.89
CA LYS A 7 -39.72 20.23 20.47
C LYS A 7 -39.13 20.48 19.08
N MET A 8 -39.92 21.00 18.15
CA MET A 8 -39.43 21.37 16.81
C MET A 8 -38.40 22.50 16.89
N THR A 9 -38.66 23.55 17.68
CA THR A 9 -37.73 24.68 17.84
C THR A 9 -36.41 24.28 18.51
N ILE A 10 -36.46 23.40 19.52
CA ILE A 10 -35.25 22.88 20.15
C ILE A 10 -34.46 22.03 19.16
N MET A 11 -35.14 21.17 18.38
CA MET A 11 -34.48 20.32 17.40
C MET A 11 -33.84 21.11 16.25
N GLU A 12 -34.49 22.17 15.76
CA GLU A 12 -33.91 23.11 14.79
C GLU A 12 -32.67 23.80 15.35
N SER A 13 -32.72 24.30 16.58
CA SER A 13 -31.58 24.98 17.21
C SER A 13 -30.37 24.05 17.49
N LEU A 14 -30.62 22.75 17.68
CA LEU A 14 -29.57 21.73 17.85
C LEU A 14 -28.94 21.38 16.50
N ILE A 15 -29.75 21.25 15.44
CA ILE A 15 -29.27 21.01 14.08
C ILE A 15 -28.41 22.18 13.60
N GLU A 16 -28.85 23.41 13.83
CA GLU A 16 -28.11 24.63 13.45
C GLU A 16 -26.75 24.71 14.17
N ARG A 17 -26.70 24.41 15.47
CA ARG A 17 -25.42 24.31 16.20
C ARG A 17 -24.55 23.18 15.68
N ILE A 18 -25.11 22.01 15.39
CA ILE A 18 -24.33 20.89 14.83
C ILE A 18 -23.78 21.26 13.46
N GLU A 19 -24.53 22.01 12.64
CA GLU A 19 -24.08 22.49 11.33
C GLU A 19 -22.95 23.51 11.46
N ASP A 20 -23.05 24.47 12.39
CA ASP A 20 -21.98 25.44 12.65
C ASP A 20 -20.72 24.78 13.21
N TYR A 21 -20.85 23.86 14.17
CA TYR A 21 -19.73 23.08 14.70
C TYR A 21 -19.11 22.19 13.61
N SER A 22 -19.92 21.65 12.69
CA SER A 22 -19.45 20.84 11.56
C SER A 22 -18.75 21.70 10.52
N LYS A 23 -19.23 22.92 10.23
CA LYS A 23 -18.57 23.89 9.36
C LYS A 23 -17.20 24.29 9.89
N THR A 24 -17.11 24.65 11.18
CA THR A 24 -15.83 25.02 11.80
C THR A 24 -14.87 23.83 11.87
N SER A 25 -15.39 22.64 12.18
CA SER A 25 -14.59 21.40 12.17
C SER A 25 -14.12 21.03 10.77
N TYR A 26 -14.92 21.30 9.73
CA TYR A 26 -14.56 21.07 8.33
C TYR A 26 -13.50 22.05 7.83
N GLU A 27 -13.58 23.34 8.18
CA GLU A 27 -12.52 24.30 7.88
C GLU A 27 -11.20 23.94 8.58
N LEU A 28 -11.27 23.59 9.87
CA LEU A 28 -10.10 23.15 10.63
C LEU A 28 -9.52 21.84 10.09
N PHE A 29 -10.36 20.89 9.67
CA PHE A 29 -9.90 19.64 9.05
C PHE A 29 -9.34 19.88 7.65
N LYS A 30 -9.94 20.76 6.84
CA LYS A 30 -9.41 21.12 5.52
C LYS A 30 -8.04 21.75 5.62
N LEU A 31 -7.83 22.67 6.57
CA LEU A 31 -6.54 23.34 6.78
C LEU A 31 -5.49 22.36 7.32
N LYS A 32 -5.84 21.57 8.36
CA LYS A 32 -4.93 20.52 8.88
C LYS A 32 -4.68 19.40 7.89
N ALA A 33 -5.65 19.00 7.08
CA ALA A 33 -5.47 17.97 6.06
C ALA A 33 -4.51 18.49 4.99
N VAL A 34 -4.67 19.72 4.49
CA VAL A 34 -3.75 20.29 3.51
C VAL A 34 -2.33 20.41 4.07
N ASP A 35 -2.14 20.92 5.28
CA ASP A 35 -0.81 21.03 5.90
C ASP A 35 -0.18 19.67 6.22
N LYS A 36 -0.99 18.72 6.69
CA LYS A 36 -0.52 17.37 7.04
C LYS A 36 -0.25 16.53 5.80
N ILE A 37 -1.05 16.66 4.75
CA ILE A 37 -0.77 16.08 3.44
C ILE A 37 0.49 16.72 2.87
N SER A 38 0.66 18.04 2.92
CA SER A 38 1.85 18.73 2.41
C SER A 38 3.15 18.31 3.12
N SER A 39 3.12 18.21 4.46
CA SER A 39 4.28 17.76 5.25
C SER A 39 4.59 16.27 5.07
N VAL A 40 3.55 15.41 5.03
CA VAL A 40 3.71 13.98 4.77
C VAL A 40 4.19 13.75 3.34
N LEU A 41 3.63 14.43 2.34
CA LEU A 41 4.10 14.38 0.96
C LEU A 41 5.55 14.85 0.87
N SER A 42 5.94 15.94 1.54
CA SER A 42 7.32 16.44 1.49
C SER A 42 8.34 15.42 2.04
N ALA A 43 8.03 14.77 3.17
CA ALA A 43 8.90 13.72 3.72
C ALA A 43 8.84 12.42 2.91
N THR A 44 7.66 12.06 2.39
CA THR A 44 7.43 10.83 1.64
C THR A 44 8.03 10.92 0.24
N ILE A 45 7.95 12.07 -0.44
CA ILE A 45 8.50 12.27 -1.80
C ILE A 45 10.00 12.01 -1.81
N SER A 46 10.75 12.41 -0.78
CA SER A 46 12.20 12.20 -0.72
C SER A 46 12.54 10.69 -0.64
N ASN A 47 11.84 9.94 0.22
CA ASN A 47 12.00 8.49 0.32
C ASN A 47 11.42 7.75 -0.89
N LEU A 48 10.27 8.19 -1.40
CA LEU A 48 9.57 7.60 -2.53
C LEU A 48 10.38 7.76 -3.82
N CYS A 49 11.03 8.90 -4.02
CA CYS A 49 11.93 9.12 -5.15
C CYS A 49 13.04 8.07 -5.16
N SER A 50 13.67 7.80 -4.01
CA SER A 50 14.72 6.79 -3.87
C SER A 50 14.19 5.37 -4.17
N VAL A 51 13.01 5.01 -3.67
CA VAL A 51 12.38 3.70 -3.93
C VAL A 51 11.99 3.54 -5.41
N VAL A 52 11.42 4.58 -6.01
CA VAL A 52 11.03 4.58 -7.42
C VAL A 52 12.25 4.46 -8.33
N PHE A 53 13.34 5.18 -8.02
CA PHE A 53 14.60 5.05 -8.75
C PHE A 53 15.15 3.63 -8.69
N LEU A 54 15.15 3.01 -7.50
CA LEU A 54 15.58 1.63 -7.34
C LEU A 54 14.70 0.66 -8.16
N PHE A 55 13.39 0.87 -8.14
CA PHE A 55 12.44 0.08 -8.94
C PHE A 55 12.70 0.19 -10.44
N ILE A 56 12.88 1.42 -10.95
CA ILE A 56 13.19 1.66 -12.36
C ILE A 56 14.50 0.98 -12.74
N PHE A 57 15.53 1.09 -11.89
CA PHE A 57 16.81 0.43 -12.12
C PHE A 57 16.66 -1.09 -12.26
N VAL A 58 15.92 -1.72 -11.35
CA VAL A 58 15.65 -3.17 -11.40
C VAL A 58 14.92 -3.56 -12.69
N ILE A 59 13.92 -2.78 -13.11
CA ILE A 59 13.17 -3.04 -14.35
C ILE A 59 14.10 -2.97 -15.57
N ILE A 60 14.97 -1.95 -15.65
CA ILE A 60 15.91 -1.80 -16.76
C ILE A 60 16.88 -2.97 -16.82
N VAL A 61 17.43 -3.41 -15.67
CA VAL A 61 18.30 -4.59 -15.61
C VAL A 61 17.58 -5.84 -16.11
N HIS A 62 16.31 -6.02 -15.73
CA HIS A 62 15.50 -7.14 -16.20
C HIS A 62 15.33 -7.16 -17.72
N ILE A 63 15.02 -6.00 -18.29
CA ILE A 63 14.85 -5.83 -19.74
C ILE A 63 16.18 -6.05 -20.46
N ALA A 64 17.29 -5.53 -19.92
CA ALA A 64 18.62 -5.73 -20.48
C ALA A 64 19.02 -7.20 -20.51
N LEU A 65 18.72 -7.96 -19.45
CA LEU A 65 18.94 -9.42 -19.41
C LEU A 65 18.10 -10.15 -20.47
N ALA A 66 16.84 -9.76 -20.64
CA ALA A 66 15.97 -10.35 -21.68
C ALA A 66 16.48 -10.08 -23.10
N ILE A 67 16.95 -8.86 -23.37
CA ILE A 67 17.53 -8.50 -24.67
C ILE A 67 18.85 -9.25 -24.90
N TRP A 68 19.73 -9.30 -23.91
CA TRP A 68 21.02 -9.98 -24.01
C TRP A 68 20.88 -11.49 -24.25
N LEU A 69 19.97 -12.16 -23.53
CA LEU A 69 19.64 -13.56 -23.80
C LEU A 69 18.97 -13.74 -25.17
N GLY A 70 18.13 -12.78 -25.59
CA GLY A 70 17.45 -12.80 -26.88
C GLY A 70 18.39 -12.64 -28.07
N GLU A 71 19.42 -11.80 -27.95
CA GLU A 71 20.49 -11.66 -28.94
C GLU A 71 21.33 -12.93 -29.04
N LEU A 72 21.65 -13.58 -27.91
CA LEU A 72 22.42 -14.83 -27.90
C LEU A 72 21.69 -15.97 -28.65
N MET A 73 20.35 -15.98 -28.60
CA MET A 73 19.51 -16.94 -29.33
C MET A 73 19.17 -16.51 -30.77
N GLY A 74 19.64 -15.35 -31.24
CA GLY A 74 19.43 -14.84 -32.60
C GLY A 74 18.01 -14.37 -32.91
N LYS A 75 17.07 -14.48 -31.96
CA LYS A 75 15.69 -13.98 -32.07
C LYS A 75 15.22 -13.49 -30.70
N THR A 76 14.92 -12.20 -30.61
CA THR A 76 14.51 -11.51 -29.37
C THR A 76 13.30 -12.14 -28.67
N TYR A 77 12.38 -12.76 -29.42
CA TYR A 77 11.22 -13.46 -28.88
C TYR A 77 11.59 -14.61 -27.93
N TYR A 78 12.68 -15.34 -28.21
CA TYR A 78 13.11 -16.42 -27.32
C TYR A 78 13.74 -15.89 -26.04
N GLY A 79 14.40 -14.74 -26.07
CA GLY A 79 14.97 -14.10 -24.88
C GLY A 79 13.90 -13.76 -23.84
N PHE A 80 12.81 -13.12 -24.27
CA PHE A 80 11.66 -12.84 -23.40
C PHE A 80 10.99 -14.12 -22.88
N PHE A 81 10.84 -15.14 -23.72
CA PHE A 81 10.22 -16.39 -23.31
C PHE A 81 11.05 -17.14 -22.26
N VAL A 82 12.38 -17.21 -22.43
CA VAL A 82 13.29 -17.86 -21.50
C VAL A 82 13.36 -17.13 -20.17
N VAL A 83 13.44 -15.80 -20.18
CA VAL A 83 13.44 -15.01 -18.94
C VAL A 83 12.12 -15.15 -18.19
N ALA A 84 10.98 -15.03 -18.89
CA ALA A 84 9.67 -15.20 -18.26
C ALA A 84 9.48 -16.61 -17.67
N ALA A 85 9.94 -17.66 -18.37
CA ALA A 85 9.91 -19.02 -17.84
C ALA A 85 10.80 -19.17 -16.59
N PHE A 86 11.99 -18.55 -16.59
CA PHE A 86 12.90 -18.56 -15.45
C PHE A 86 12.31 -17.86 -14.23
N ASP A 87 11.69 -16.69 -14.42
CA ASP A 87 11.02 -15.94 -13.35
C ASP A 87 9.86 -16.73 -12.73
N ILE A 88 9.05 -17.40 -13.57
CA ILE A 88 7.97 -18.27 -13.11
C ILE A 88 8.52 -19.45 -12.31
N ILE A 89 9.60 -20.08 -12.77
CA ILE A 89 10.24 -21.20 -12.06
C ILE A 89 10.73 -20.72 -10.69
N ILE A 90 11.42 -19.57 -10.63
CA ILE A 90 11.85 -18.98 -9.35
C ILE A 90 10.65 -18.73 -8.43
N TRP A 91 9.58 -18.14 -8.95
CA TRP A 91 8.39 -17.84 -8.16
C TRP A 91 7.72 -19.11 -7.61
N VAL A 92 7.61 -20.17 -8.42
CA VAL A 92 7.06 -21.46 -8.01
C VAL A 92 7.94 -22.11 -6.95
N VAL A 93 9.26 -22.17 -7.17
CA VAL A 93 10.22 -22.74 -6.22
C VAL A 93 10.19 -21.95 -4.91
N LEU A 94 10.20 -20.62 -4.98
CA LEU A 94 10.13 -19.76 -3.81
C LEU A 94 8.82 -19.94 -3.06
N SER A 95 7.68 -20.02 -3.75
CA SER A 95 6.38 -20.26 -3.13
C SER A 95 6.32 -21.62 -2.44
N PHE A 96 6.89 -22.66 -3.04
CA PHE A 96 6.95 -23.99 -2.44
C PHE A 96 7.86 -24.03 -1.20
N VAL A 97 9.07 -23.47 -1.31
CA VAL A 97 10.02 -23.36 -0.19
C VAL A 97 9.42 -22.50 0.91
N MET A 98 8.88 -21.32 0.58
CA MET A 98 8.24 -20.42 1.52
C MET A 98 7.07 -21.12 2.20
N ASN A 99 6.18 -21.80 1.49
CA ASN A 99 5.05 -22.47 2.15
C ASN A 99 5.52 -23.54 3.15
N ASN A 100 6.59 -24.27 2.84
CA ASN A 100 7.13 -25.31 3.73
C ASN A 100 7.95 -24.74 4.90
N TRP A 101 8.80 -23.74 4.63
CA TRP A 101 9.65 -23.06 5.62
C TRP A 101 8.85 -22.13 6.52
N LEU A 102 7.95 -21.33 5.95
CA LEU A 102 7.14 -20.34 6.64
C LEU A 102 6.13 -21.02 7.56
N LYS A 103 5.45 -22.10 7.14
CA LYS A 103 4.65 -22.91 8.07
C LYS A 103 5.50 -23.42 9.23
N LYS A 104 6.68 -23.98 8.95
CA LYS A 104 7.53 -24.58 9.98
C LYS A 104 8.07 -23.53 10.96
N ARG A 105 8.53 -22.37 10.48
CA ARG A 105 9.07 -21.29 11.33
C ARG A 105 7.98 -20.56 12.09
N ILE A 106 6.87 -20.21 11.44
CA ILE A 106 5.73 -19.54 12.08
C ILE A 106 5.10 -20.46 13.12
N SER A 107 4.82 -21.72 12.77
CA SER A 107 4.20 -22.65 13.72
C SER A 107 5.12 -22.89 14.93
N ASN A 108 6.43 -23.05 14.72
CA ASN A 108 7.35 -23.27 15.84
C ASN A 108 7.56 -21.99 16.69
N SER A 109 7.53 -20.80 16.09
CA SER A 109 7.57 -19.53 16.83
C SER A 109 6.29 -19.24 17.60
N ILE A 110 5.12 -19.57 17.06
CA ILE A 110 3.83 -19.37 17.74
C ILE A 110 3.70 -20.38 18.88
N ILE A 111 4.02 -21.66 18.66
CA ILE A 111 3.94 -22.70 19.69
C ILE A 111 4.92 -22.41 20.84
N SER A 112 6.14 -21.96 20.53
CA SER A 112 7.13 -21.59 21.56
C SER A 112 6.68 -20.39 22.40
N GLN A 113 6.03 -19.39 21.78
CA GLN A 113 5.47 -18.24 22.51
C GLN A 113 4.26 -18.62 23.38
N MET A 114 3.46 -19.59 22.95
CA MET A 114 2.26 -20.01 23.68
C MET A 114 2.56 -20.99 24.83
N LEU A 115 3.70 -21.70 24.80
CA LEU A 115 4.11 -22.63 25.85
C LEU A 115 4.96 -21.97 26.95
N ASN A 116 5.54 -20.79 26.67
CA ASN A 116 6.38 -20.03 27.60
C ASN A 116 5.70 -18.76 28.16
N GLY A 117 4.37 -18.66 28.05
CA GLY A 117 3.54 -17.64 28.70
C GLY A 117 2.51 -18.29 29.60
#